data_AF-A0A0L9TA90-F1
#
_entry.id   AF-A0A0L9TA90-F1
#
_cell.length_a   1.000
_cell.length_b   1.000
_cell.length_c   1.000
_cell.angle_alpha   90.00
_cell.angle_beta   90.00
_cell.angle_gamma   90.00
#
_symmetry.space_group_name_H-M   'P 1'
#
loop_
_entity.id
_entity.type
_entity.pdbx_description
1 polymer ?
#
loop_
_entity_poly.entity_id
_entity_poly.type
_entity_poly.pdbx_seq_one_letter_code
_entity_poly.pdbx_strand_id
1 'polypeptide(L)'
;MAEPSRRRRRRSYASESNPPARGPNIYGWISDDGRHAKYLERWKERKVLRQKFADLNWFTVNQFQFSQKLIEQGVQHLLQLRGHYYPDLVRVFYYNLKVQNGIVSTRVKGVDIILDVDIWTNVAHLPILANNLHVPNDFGDFNKIVAYRSFMRNPQQPLPNRRYLLVGHLRMEERELHYLIVWLLCPRGSNLAQCLETDLMLMSAITQNLKINWASLISDTIVRAKRYDRAHLPYPLLISFICVYKGVDVTGERFLSVLPTHQIEESALHQMGFIRQGNKFVRAEGDNAQDAEESDEEDEAIPMPHPTNVAGPSHPPQEYSLESISRQIEAMAFMQQTRMDDMMAYHTRRYDEINTHLKEIDDKLAKLYVPDSDDES
;
A
#
# COMPACT_ATOMS: atom_id res chain seq x y z
N MET A 1 2.26 -3.55 -68.58
CA MET A 1 2.79 -4.84 -68.10
C MET A 1 2.84 -4.79 -66.59
N ALA A 2 2.16 -5.71 -65.93
CA ALA A 2 2.09 -5.81 -64.47
C ALA A 2 3.23 -6.70 -63.96
N GLU A 3 3.92 -6.29 -62.90
CA GLU A 3 4.85 -7.13 -62.14
C GLU A 3 4.49 -7.16 -60.65
N PRO A 4 4.76 -8.27 -59.94
CA PRO A 4 3.94 -8.72 -58.82
C PRO A 4 4.48 -8.31 -57.44
N SER A 5 3.54 -8.04 -56.54
CA SER A 5 3.75 -7.74 -55.12
C SER A 5 4.47 -8.86 -54.36
N ARG A 6 5.64 -8.56 -53.78
CA ARG A 6 6.36 -9.44 -52.85
C ARG A 6 5.67 -9.47 -51.49
N ARG A 7 4.80 -10.46 -51.27
CA ARG A 7 4.23 -10.82 -49.96
C ARG A 7 5.35 -11.26 -48.99
N ARG A 8 5.68 -10.42 -48.01
CA ARG A 8 6.46 -10.81 -46.81
C ARG A 8 5.62 -11.77 -45.95
N ARG A 9 6.00 -13.05 -45.92
CA ARG A 9 5.50 -14.04 -44.95
C ARG A 9 5.89 -13.62 -43.53
N ARG A 10 4.92 -13.18 -42.71
CA ARG A 10 5.08 -13.06 -41.26
C ARG A 10 5.04 -14.48 -40.66
N ARG A 11 6.11 -14.87 -39.97
CA ARG A 11 6.12 -16.04 -39.07
C ARG A 11 5.19 -15.74 -37.89
N SER A 12 4.16 -16.57 -37.71
CA SER A 12 3.33 -16.57 -36.52
C SER A 12 4.10 -17.20 -35.37
N TYR A 13 4.49 -16.40 -34.37
CA TYR A 13 4.79 -16.93 -33.05
C TYR A 13 3.45 -17.36 -32.44
N ALA A 14 3.35 -18.64 -32.08
CA ALA A 14 2.20 -19.16 -31.38
C ALA A 14 2.10 -18.45 -30.02
N SER A 15 1.07 -17.62 -29.85
CA SER A 15 0.65 -17.18 -28.52
C SER A 15 0.19 -18.42 -27.76
N GLU A 16 0.79 -18.68 -26.60
CA GLU A 16 0.19 -19.57 -25.61
C GLU A 16 -1.21 -19.06 -25.32
N SER A 17 -2.20 -19.84 -25.76
CA SER A 17 -3.60 -19.57 -25.54
C SER A 17 -3.89 -19.71 -24.05
N ASN A 18 -4.15 -18.58 -23.38
CA ASN A 18 -4.80 -18.60 -22.07
C ASN A 18 -6.10 -19.43 -22.20
N PRO A 19 -6.32 -20.45 -21.36
CA PRO A 19 -7.58 -21.18 -21.36
C PRO A 19 -8.75 -20.21 -21.14
N PRO A 20 -9.91 -20.42 -21.79
CA PRO A 20 -11.09 -19.62 -21.52
C PRO A 20 -11.47 -19.75 -20.05
N ALA A 21 -11.57 -18.62 -19.37
CA ALA A 21 -11.94 -18.54 -17.96
C ALA A 21 -13.29 -19.22 -17.73
N ARG A 22 -13.30 -20.33 -16.99
CA ARG A 22 -14.51 -20.68 -16.23
C ARG A 22 -14.78 -19.49 -15.32
N GLY A 23 -15.99 -18.94 -15.37
CA GLY A 23 -16.41 -17.89 -14.43
C GLY A 23 -16.11 -18.34 -13.00
N PRO A 24 -15.75 -17.43 -12.07
CA PRO A 24 -15.33 -17.80 -10.73
C PRO A 24 -16.53 -18.42 -10.02
N ASN A 25 -16.59 -19.75 -10.03
CA ASN A 25 -17.52 -20.47 -9.21
C ASN A 25 -17.01 -20.33 -7.78
N ILE A 26 -17.43 -19.27 -7.08
CA ILE A 26 -17.03 -18.98 -5.70
C ILE A 26 -17.41 -20.12 -4.73
N TYR A 27 -18.25 -21.04 -5.18
CA TYR A 27 -18.60 -22.28 -4.50
C TYR A 27 -17.34 -23.12 -4.29
N GLY A 28 -17.00 -23.34 -3.01
CA GLY A 28 -15.79 -24.02 -2.58
C GLY A 28 -14.65 -23.09 -2.13
N TRP A 29 -14.68 -21.80 -2.48
CA TRP A 29 -13.69 -20.83 -1.97
C TRP A 29 -14.01 -20.33 -0.57
N ILE A 30 -15.28 -20.09 -0.30
CA ILE A 30 -15.83 -19.69 1.00
C ILE A 30 -16.67 -20.85 1.51
N SER A 31 -16.36 -21.35 2.71
CA SER A 31 -16.98 -22.54 3.28
C SER A 31 -18.38 -22.34 3.88
N ASP A 32 -18.90 -21.12 3.89
CA ASP A 32 -20.15 -20.74 4.55
C ASP A 32 -21.07 -20.05 3.53
N ASP A 33 -22.18 -20.70 3.17
CA ASP A 33 -23.08 -20.26 2.10
C ASP A 33 -23.78 -18.93 2.42
N GLY A 34 -24.00 -18.61 3.71
CA GLY A 34 -24.56 -17.33 4.14
C GLY A 34 -23.60 -16.14 3.93
N ARG A 35 -22.32 -16.43 3.70
CA ARG A 35 -21.26 -15.44 3.47
C ARG A 35 -21.01 -15.13 2.00
N HIS A 36 -21.49 -15.97 1.08
CA HIS A 36 -21.31 -15.77 -0.36
C HIS A 36 -21.94 -14.47 -0.85
N ALA A 37 -23.17 -14.17 -0.44
CA ALA A 37 -23.86 -12.94 -0.85
C ALA A 37 -23.10 -11.68 -0.42
N LYS A 38 -22.64 -11.64 0.84
CA LYS A 38 -21.85 -10.52 1.39
C LYS A 38 -20.51 -10.34 0.68
N TYR A 39 -19.87 -11.45 0.28
CA TYR A 39 -18.63 -11.38 -0.50
C TYR A 39 -18.88 -10.78 -1.89
N LEU A 40 -19.93 -11.24 -2.59
CA LEU A 40 -20.28 -10.75 -3.92
C LEU A 40 -20.61 -9.25 -3.90
N GLU A 41 -21.35 -8.79 -2.90
CA GLU A 41 -21.77 -7.39 -2.77
C GLU A 41 -20.58 -6.44 -2.46
N ARG A 42 -19.69 -6.82 -1.54
CA ARG A 42 -18.72 -5.87 -0.95
C ARG A 42 -17.25 -6.16 -1.24
N TRP A 43 -16.92 -7.37 -1.70
CA TRP A 43 -15.52 -7.82 -1.75
C TRP A 43 -15.04 -8.20 -3.15
N LYS A 44 -15.92 -8.75 -4.00
CA LYS A 44 -15.56 -9.18 -5.37
C LYS A 44 -14.84 -8.10 -6.16
N GLU A 45 -15.29 -6.85 -6.05
CA GLU A 45 -14.76 -5.71 -6.80
C GLU A 45 -13.68 -4.93 -6.05
N ARG A 46 -13.36 -5.33 -4.81
CA ARG A 46 -12.36 -4.64 -4.02
C ARG A 46 -11.02 -4.65 -4.75
N LYS A 47 -10.44 -3.45 -4.96
CA LYS A 47 -9.19 -3.26 -5.69
C LYS A 47 -8.04 -3.92 -4.93
N VAL A 48 -7.26 -4.74 -5.64
CA VAL A 48 -6.01 -5.33 -5.14
C VAL A 48 -4.86 -4.50 -5.69
N LEU A 49 -3.93 -4.07 -4.84
CA LEU A 49 -2.78 -3.30 -5.29
C LEU A 49 -1.98 -4.11 -6.30
N ARG A 50 -1.44 -3.44 -7.33
CA ARG A 50 -0.51 -4.09 -8.27
C ARG A 50 0.83 -4.28 -7.57
N GLN A 51 1.41 -5.47 -7.70
CA GLN A 51 2.74 -5.73 -7.16
C GLN A 51 3.80 -4.96 -7.96
N LYS A 52 4.53 -4.07 -7.27
CA LYS A 52 5.80 -3.49 -7.73
C LYS A 52 6.96 -4.29 -7.16
N PHE A 53 8.17 -4.08 -7.65
CA PHE A 53 9.39 -4.64 -7.05
C PHE A 53 10.58 -3.71 -7.28
N ALA A 54 11.62 -3.85 -6.47
CA ALA A 54 12.84 -3.07 -6.55
C ALA A 54 14.04 -4.01 -6.51
N ASP A 55 15.05 -3.79 -7.35
CA ASP A 55 16.33 -4.51 -7.27
C ASP A 55 17.30 -3.67 -6.43
N LEU A 56 17.59 -4.11 -5.21
CA LEU A 56 18.48 -3.37 -4.31
C LEU A 56 19.91 -3.25 -4.87
N ASN A 57 20.36 -4.20 -5.69
CA ASN A 57 21.68 -4.12 -6.31
C ASN A 57 21.77 -2.94 -7.30
N TRP A 58 20.69 -2.64 -8.02
CA TRP A 58 20.63 -1.45 -8.89
C TRP A 58 20.85 -0.16 -8.08
N PHE A 59 20.19 -0.04 -6.91
CA PHE A 59 20.37 1.10 -6.02
C PHE A 59 21.79 1.17 -5.45
N THR A 60 22.39 0.04 -5.06
CA THR A 60 23.77 -0.03 -4.58
C THR A 60 24.77 0.43 -5.64
N VAL A 61 24.65 -0.05 -6.88
CA VAL A 61 25.51 0.37 -8.00
C VAL A 61 25.38 1.86 -8.30
N ASN A 62 24.18 2.43 -8.14
CA ASN A 62 23.92 3.86 -8.30
C ASN A 62 24.17 4.67 -7.01
N GLN A 63 24.89 4.12 -6.03
CA GLN A 63 25.38 4.79 -4.81
C GLN A 63 24.31 5.25 -3.82
N PHE A 64 23.09 4.71 -3.90
CA PHE A 64 22.03 5.00 -2.93
C PHE A 64 22.34 4.38 -1.56
N GLN A 65 22.54 5.22 -0.55
CA GLN A 65 22.98 4.76 0.79
C GLN A 65 21.93 3.91 1.51
N PHE A 66 20.64 4.14 1.24
CA PHE A 66 19.57 3.36 1.87
C PHE A 66 19.57 1.89 1.43
N SER A 67 20.16 1.54 0.27
CA SER A 67 20.12 0.18 -0.27
C SER A 67 20.75 -0.82 0.69
N GLN A 68 21.95 -0.51 1.18
CA GLN A 68 22.65 -1.32 2.17
C GLN A 68 21.88 -1.39 3.49
N LYS A 69 21.25 -0.30 3.92
CA LYS A 69 20.42 -0.26 5.13
C LYS A 69 19.20 -1.19 5.00
N LEU A 70 18.55 -1.25 3.84
CA LEU A 70 17.44 -2.18 3.57
C LEU A 70 17.89 -3.65 3.52
N ILE A 71 19.09 -3.93 2.99
CA ILE A 71 19.69 -5.26 3.04
C ILE A 71 19.92 -5.68 4.51
N GLU A 72 20.50 -4.79 5.32
CA GLU A 72 20.74 -5.03 6.75
C GLU A 72 19.46 -5.17 7.58
N GLN A 73 18.33 -4.62 7.12
CA GLN A 73 17.01 -4.84 7.70
C GLN A 73 16.45 -6.24 7.36
N GLY A 74 17.03 -6.95 6.41
CA GLY A 74 16.58 -8.27 5.98
C GLY A 74 15.31 -8.27 5.13
N VAL A 75 14.97 -7.14 4.50
CA VAL A 75 13.75 -7.01 3.67
C VAL A 75 13.99 -7.17 2.17
N GLN A 76 15.22 -7.48 1.76
CA GLN A 76 15.60 -7.59 0.35
C GLN A 76 14.70 -8.57 -0.42
N HIS A 77 14.43 -9.75 0.15
CA HIS A 77 13.57 -10.75 -0.50
C HIS A 77 12.17 -10.19 -0.79
N LEU A 78 11.56 -9.53 0.21
CA LEU A 78 10.23 -8.93 0.10
C LEU A 78 10.18 -7.85 -0.99
N LEU A 79 11.21 -6.99 -1.06
CA LEU A 79 11.32 -5.91 -2.06
C LEU A 79 11.49 -6.44 -3.49
N GLN A 80 12.09 -7.64 -3.63
CA GLN A 80 12.41 -8.26 -4.91
C GLN A 80 11.41 -9.34 -5.35
N LEU A 81 10.27 -9.51 -4.64
CA LEU A 81 9.27 -10.51 -4.98
C LEU A 81 8.74 -10.33 -6.41
N ARG A 82 8.78 -11.42 -7.19
CA ARG A 82 8.27 -11.50 -8.57
C ARG A 82 7.52 -12.82 -8.75
N GLY A 83 6.66 -12.89 -9.77
CA GLY A 83 5.94 -14.10 -10.14
C GLY A 83 4.48 -13.84 -10.46
N HIS A 84 3.62 -14.81 -10.12
CA HIS A 84 2.18 -14.75 -10.33
C HIS A 84 1.44 -14.63 -9.01
N TYR A 85 0.39 -13.81 -9.00
CA TYR A 85 -0.52 -13.69 -7.87
C TYR A 85 -1.96 -13.91 -8.30
N TYR A 86 -2.81 -14.37 -7.38
CA TYR A 86 -4.19 -14.79 -7.65
C TYR A 86 -5.16 -13.80 -7.00
N PRO A 87 -5.65 -12.76 -7.72
CA PRO A 87 -6.39 -11.66 -7.11
C PRO A 87 -7.66 -12.10 -6.39
N ASP A 88 -8.30 -13.16 -6.87
CA ASP A 88 -9.56 -13.64 -6.29
C ASP A 88 -9.29 -14.41 -4.98
N LEU A 89 -8.22 -15.21 -4.92
CA LEU A 89 -7.76 -15.82 -3.66
C LEU A 89 -7.28 -14.79 -2.65
N VAL A 90 -6.60 -13.73 -3.09
CA VAL A 90 -6.22 -12.60 -2.22
C VAL A 90 -7.46 -11.97 -1.59
N ARG A 91 -8.52 -11.73 -2.35
CA ARG A 91 -9.78 -11.19 -1.79
C ARG A 91 -10.43 -12.14 -0.79
N VAL A 92 -10.46 -13.44 -1.08
CA VAL A 92 -10.98 -14.46 -0.15
C VAL A 92 -10.15 -14.49 1.15
N PHE A 93 -8.82 -14.44 1.03
CA PHE A 93 -7.88 -14.35 2.15
C PHE A 93 -8.24 -13.17 3.07
N TYR A 94 -8.40 -11.96 2.51
CA TYR A 94 -8.77 -10.79 3.30
C TYR A 94 -10.19 -10.85 3.84
N TYR A 95 -11.15 -11.32 3.04
CA TYR A 95 -12.54 -11.46 3.46
C TYR A 95 -12.66 -12.34 4.72
N ASN A 96 -11.96 -13.47 4.73
CA ASN A 96 -11.97 -14.45 5.81
C ASN A 96 -11.00 -14.14 6.96
N LEU A 97 -10.15 -13.11 6.83
CA LEU A 97 -9.18 -12.72 7.85
C LEU A 97 -9.84 -12.45 9.22
N LYS A 98 -9.30 -13.01 10.29
CA LYS A 98 -9.76 -12.82 11.67
C LYS A 98 -8.56 -12.49 12.54
N VAL A 99 -8.80 -11.70 13.56
CA VAL A 99 -7.82 -11.43 14.61
C VAL A 99 -8.47 -11.85 15.93
N GLN A 100 -7.89 -12.84 16.59
CA GLN A 100 -8.38 -13.36 17.87
C GLN A 100 -7.19 -13.51 18.82
N ASN A 101 -7.21 -12.82 19.96
CA ASN A 101 -6.13 -12.85 20.95
C ASN A 101 -4.74 -12.57 20.36
N GLY A 102 -4.65 -11.63 19.41
CA GLY A 102 -3.40 -11.30 18.69
C GLY A 102 -3.02 -12.27 17.57
N ILE A 103 -3.71 -13.40 17.43
CA ILE A 103 -3.48 -14.36 16.35
C ILE A 103 -4.26 -13.93 15.11
N VAL A 104 -3.54 -13.73 14.01
CA VAL A 104 -4.13 -13.42 12.70
C VAL A 104 -4.29 -14.71 11.91
N SER A 105 -5.52 -15.04 11.54
CA SER A 105 -5.83 -16.25 10.80
C SER A 105 -6.83 -16.01 9.67
N THR A 106 -6.89 -16.90 8.70
CA THR A 106 -7.85 -16.87 7.61
C THR A 106 -8.09 -18.27 7.06
N ARG A 107 -9.11 -18.42 6.20
CA ARG A 107 -9.43 -19.67 5.54
C ARG A 107 -9.64 -19.45 4.06
N VAL A 108 -8.95 -20.21 3.21
CA VAL A 108 -9.01 -20.08 1.74
C VAL A 108 -9.18 -21.46 1.12
N LYS A 109 -10.25 -21.68 0.34
CA LYS A 109 -10.57 -22.99 -0.28
C LYS A 109 -10.52 -24.16 0.72
N GLY A 110 -11.01 -23.92 1.94
CA GLY A 110 -11.03 -24.92 3.01
C GLY A 110 -9.71 -25.12 3.77
N VAL A 111 -8.62 -24.44 3.37
CA VAL A 111 -7.33 -24.47 4.07
C VAL A 111 -7.29 -23.37 5.12
N ASP A 112 -7.05 -23.75 6.38
CA ASP A 112 -6.86 -22.82 7.49
C ASP A 112 -5.41 -22.33 7.54
N ILE A 113 -5.22 -21.01 7.58
CA ILE A 113 -3.93 -20.33 7.51
C ILE A 113 -3.79 -19.45 8.74
N ILE A 114 -2.69 -19.61 9.48
CA ILE A 114 -2.31 -18.75 10.61
C ILE A 114 -1.04 -17.98 10.20
N LEU A 115 -1.04 -16.66 10.38
CA LEU A 115 0.13 -15.81 10.14
C LEU A 115 1.09 -15.88 11.33
N ASP A 116 1.98 -16.86 11.29
CA ASP A 116 2.93 -17.18 12.33
C ASP A 116 4.39 -17.04 11.86
N VAL A 117 5.32 -17.37 12.76
CA VAL A 117 6.77 -17.32 12.52
C VAL A 117 7.19 -18.18 11.33
N ASP A 118 6.53 -19.31 11.09
CA ASP A 118 6.79 -20.18 9.93
C ASP A 118 6.52 -19.44 8.62
N ILE A 119 5.38 -18.75 8.49
CA ILE A 119 5.10 -17.93 7.31
C ILE A 119 6.13 -16.81 7.12
N TRP A 120 6.43 -16.07 8.20
CA TRP A 120 7.32 -14.91 8.09
C TRP A 120 8.75 -15.33 7.72
N THR A 121 9.20 -16.49 8.20
CA THR A 121 10.56 -16.99 7.93
C THR A 121 10.64 -17.67 6.56
N ASN A 122 9.69 -18.56 6.24
CA ASN A 122 9.80 -19.45 5.09
C ASN A 122 9.17 -18.89 3.80
N VAL A 123 8.21 -17.97 3.92
CA VAL A 123 7.56 -17.35 2.76
C VAL A 123 8.03 -15.91 2.54
N ALA A 124 8.08 -15.12 3.62
CA ALA A 124 8.51 -13.71 3.52
C ALA A 124 10.04 -13.54 3.64
N HIS A 125 10.76 -14.57 4.10
CA HIS A 125 12.21 -14.54 4.36
C HIS A 125 12.63 -13.39 5.30
N LEU A 126 11.78 -13.05 6.26
CA LEU A 126 12.06 -12.00 7.23
C LEU A 126 12.90 -12.56 8.39
N PRO A 127 13.90 -11.80 8.87
CA PRO A 127 14.71 -12.25 9.99
C PRO A 127 13.90 -12.23 11.29
N ILE A 128 14.05 -13.29 12.10
CA ILE A 128 13.58 -13.31 13.48
C ILE A 128 14.64 -12.60 14.33
N LEU A 129 14.41 -11.34 14.65
CA LEU A 129 15.35 -10.51 15.40
C LEU A 129 14.89 -10.39 16.86
N ALA A 130 15.83 -10.56 17.79
CA ALA A 130 15.68 -10.08 19.16
C ALA A 130 15.83 -8.54 19.19
N ASN A 131 15.10 -7.85 20.07
CA ASN A 131 15.17 -6.39 20.26
C ASN A 131 14.87 -5.57 18.98
N ASN A 132 13.71 -5.83 18.36
CA ASN A 132 13.20 -5.05 17.24
C ASN A 132 12.11 -4.06 17.68
N LEU A 133 11.94 -2.99 16.89
CA LEU A 133 10.94 -1.96 17.15
C LEU A 133 9.61 -2.32 16.50
N HIS A 134 8.54 -2.26 17.30
CA HIS A 134 7.16 -2.22 16.85
C HIS A 134 6.79 -0.78 16.50
N VAL A 135 6.70 -0.49 15.20
CA VAL A 135 6.27 0.82 14.70
C VAL A 135 4.74 0.85 14.59
N PRO A 136 4.04 1.85 15.15
CA PRO A 136 4.55 3.07 15.80
C PRO A 136 4.75 2.99 17.32
N ASN A 137 4.38 1.89 17.96
CA ASN A 137 4.23 1.80 19.42
C ASN A 137 5.52 2.09 20.21
N ASP A 138 6.68 1.71 19.69
CA ASP A 138 7.96 1.84 20.39
C ASP A 138 8.65 3.19 20.16
N PHE A 139 8.03 4.10 19.40
CA PHE A 139 8.62 5.38 19.03
C PHE A 139 8.35 6.53 20.01
N GLY A 140 7.58 6.30 21.09
CA GLY A 140 7.35 7.27 22.16
C GLY A 140 6.92 8.66 21.66
N ASP A 141 7.55 9.71 22.17
CA ASP A 141 7.31 11.12 21.81
C ASP A 141 7.95 11.51 20.46
N PHE A 142 7.72 10.72 19.41
CA PHE A 142 8.28 10.98 18.09
C PHE A 142 7.82 12.31 17.52
N ASN A 143 8.78 13.21 17.28
CA ASN A 143 8.51 14.50 16.67
C ASN A 143 8.60 14.44 15.15
N LYS A 144 7.47 14.17 14.49
CA LYS A 144 7.41 14.08 13.01
C LYS A 144 7.90 15.31 12.28
N ILE A 145 7.77 16.51 12.85
CA ILE A 145 8.22 17.76 12.21
C ILE A 145 9.76 17.83 12.22
N VAL A 146 10.39 17.44 13.33
CA VAL A 146 11.85 17.36 13.42
C VAL A 146 12.39 16.28 12.48
N ALA A 147 11.78 15.10 12.48
CA ALA A 147 12.17 14.01 11.58
C ALA A 147 12.04 14.43 10.11
N TYR A 148 10.90 14.99 9.71
CA TYR A 148 10.69 15.47 8.35
C TYR A 148 11.72 16.53 7.94
N ARG A 149 11.99 17.52 8.80
CA ARG A 149 13.03 18.54 8.54
C ARG A 149 14.42 17.93 8.35
N SER A 150 14.74 16.86 9.08
CA SER A 150 16.03 16.17 8.93
C SER A 150 16.20 15.53 7.54
N PHE A 151 15.10 15.23 6.83
CA PHE A 151 15.08 14.66 5.48
C PHE A 151 14.91 15.70 4.36
N MET A 152 14.62 16.96 4.70
CA MET A 152 14.45 18.03 3.72
C MET A 152 15.77 18.41 3.03
N ARG A 153 15.64 18.92 1.80
CA ARG A 153 16.74 19.59 1.08
C ARG A 153 17.17 20.88 1.79
N ASN A 154 16.18 21.68 2.20
CA ASN A 154 16.36 22.96 2.86
C ASN A 154 15.64 22.97 4.23
N PRO A 155 16.26 22.47 5.31
CA PRO A 155 15.60 22.31 6.62
C PRO A 155 15.09 23.62 7.26
N GLN A 156 15.66 24.76 6.84
CA GLN A 156 15.29 26.10 7.33
C GLN A 156 14.07 26.68 6.61
N GLN A 157 13.61 26.07 5.52
CA GLN A 157 12.46 26.57 4.77
C GLN A 157 11.19 26.48 5.65
N PRO A 158 10.34 27.53 5.67
CA PRO A 158 9.06 27.47 6.35
C PRO A 158 8.22 26.31 5.80
N LEU A 159 7.57 25.56 6.68
CA LEU A 159 6.62 24.52 6.27
C LEU A 159 5.30 25.22 5.96
N PRO A 160 4.84 25.27 4.69
CA PRO A 160 3.60 25.94 4.33
C PRO A 160 2.40 25.28 5.02
N ASN A 161 2.45 23.95 5.20
CA ASN A 161 1.43 23.20 5.90
C ASN A 161 2.04 22.09 6.79
N ARG A 162 1.86 22.18 8.11
CA ARG A 162 2.35 21.16 9.05
C ARG A 162 1.53 19.85 9.04
N ARG A 163 0.33 19.86 8.45
CA ARG A 163 -0.52 18.66 8.33
C ARG A 163 -0.20 17.83 7.07
N TYR A 164 0.21 18.48 5.99
CA TYR A 164 0.53 17.83 4.72
C TYR A 164 2.03 17.98 4.44
N LEU A 165 2.80 17.02 4.93
CA LEU A 165 4.23 16.93 4.73
C LEU A 165 4.48 16.23 3.39
N LEU A 166 4.86 16.97 2.34
CA LEU A 166 4.96 16.43 0.98
C LEU A 166 6.39 15.97 0.63
N VAL A 167 6.49 14.82 -0.01
CA VAL A 167 7.77 14.21 -0.43
C VAL A 167 8.59 15.09 -1.37
N GLY A 168 7.95 16.03 -2.07
CA GLY A 168 8.62 16.99 -2.95
C GLY A 168 9.67 17.86 -2.25
N HIS A 169 9.58 18.06 -0.93
CA HIS A 169 10.58 18.84 -0.18
C HIS A 169 11.78 18.00 0.30
N LEU A 170 11.68 16.67 0.21
CA LEU A 170 12.73 15.77 0.65
C LEU A 170 13.92 15.79 -0.31
N ARG A 171 15.08 15.39 0.21
CA ARG A 171 16.24 15.01 -0.60
C ARG A 171 15.90 13.79 -1.45
N MET A 172 16.64 13.61 -2.54
CA MET A 172 16.36 12.60 -3.56
C MET A 172 16.38 11.17 -2.98
N GLU A 173 17.41 10.81 -2.19
CA GLU A 173 17.47 9.48 -1.57
C GLU A 173 16.31 9.23 -0.60
N GLU A 174 15.96 10.23 0.21
CA GLU A 174 14.86 10.14 1.17
C GLU A 174 13.48 10.06 0.49
N ARG A 175 13.30 10.78 -0.62
CA ARG A 175 12.09 10.67 -1.46
C ARG A 175 11.96 9.27 -2.05
N GLU A 176 13.05 8.72 -2.57
CA GLU A 176 13.08 7.37 -3.12
C GLU A 176 12.81 6.31 -2.04
N LEU A 177 13.45 6.44 -0.88
CA LEU A 177 13.24 5.56 0.27
C LEU A 177 11.77 5.60 0.73
N HIS A 178 11.16 6.79 0.81
CA HIS A 178 9.75 6.93 1.11
C HIS A 178 8.89 6.14 0.13
N TYR A 179 9.12 6.28 -1.18
CA TYR A 179 8.35 5.53 -2.18
C TYR A 179 8.54 4.02 -2.10
N LEU A 180 9.75 3.53 -1.83
CA LEU A 180 9.98 2.11 -1.56
C LEU A 180 9.18 1.63 -0.34
N ILE A 181 9.11 2.43 0.72
CA ILE A 181 8.29 2.13 1.89
C ILE A 181 6.81 2.06 1.51
N VAL A 182 6.25 3.10 0.90
CA VAL A 182 4.79 3.19 0.65
C VAL A 182 4.30 2.38 -0.53
N TRP A 183 5.19 1.84 -1.38
CA TRP A 183 4.83 0.94 -2.47
C TRP A 183 5.05 -0.53 -2.14
N LEU A 184 6.07 -0.87 -1.33
CA LEU A 184 6.50 -2.26 -1.14
C LEU A 184 6.43 -2.74 0.31
N LEU A 185 6.89 -1.94 1.28
CA LEU A 185 7.03 -2.37 2.67
C LEU A 185 5.81 -2.07 3.54
N CYS A 186 5.09 -0.99 3.23
CA CYS A 186 3.84 -0.55 3.83
C CYS A 186 2.90 0.00 2.75
N PRO A 187 2.46 -0.85 1.80
CA PRO A 187 1.73 -0.40 0.63
C PRO A 187 0.40 0.26 1.00
N ARG A 188 0.13 1.44 0.42
CA ARG A 188 -1.15 2.14 0.52
C ARG A 188 -1.66 2.56 -0.85
N GLY A 189 -2.98 2.72 -0.95
CA GLY A 189 -3.66 2.97 -2.22
C GLY A 189 -3.83 4.43 -2.60
N SER A 190 -3.45 5.36 -1.73
CA SER A 190 -3.63 6.81 -1.94
C SER A 190 -2.68 7.62 -1.06
N ASN A 191 -2.61 8.94 -1.34
CA ASN A 191 -1.77 9.91 -0.62
C ASN A 191 -0.27 9.55 -0.67
N LEU A 192 0.18 8.98 -1.78
CA LEU A 192 1.54 8.43 -1.91
C LEU A 192 2.62 9.50 -1.78
N ALA A 193 2.32 10.73 -2.16
CA ALA A 193 3.21 11.89 -2.04
C ALA A 193 3.20 12.54 -0.64
N GLN A 194 2.33 12.14 0.29
CA GLN A 194 2.29 12.67 1.65
C GLN A 194 3.12 11.78 2.59
N CYS A 195 4.10 12.34 3.30
CA CYS A 195 4.81 11.67 4.40
C CYS A 195 3.91 11.55 5.63
N LEU A 196 3.37 10.36 5.88
CA LEU A 196 2.66 10.10 7.14
C LEU A 196 3.66 9.94 8.28
N GLU A 197 3.16 10.07 9.50
CA GLU A 197 3.98 9.92 10.70
C GLU A 197 4.67 8.55 10.77
N THR A 198 3.95 7.47 10.44
CA THR A 198 4.52 6.12 10.33
C THR A 198 5.60 6.03 9.27
N ASP A 199 5.43 6.70 8.11
CA ASP A 199 6.46 6.68 7.05
C ASP A 199 7.75 7.32 7.56
N LEU A 200 7.64 8.45 8.26
CA LEU A 200 8.77 9.16 8.85
C LEU A 200 9.46 8.36 9.97
N MET A 201 8.70 7.63 10.78
CA MET A 201 9.25 6.70 11.77
C MET A 201 10.07 5.60 11.09
N LEU A 202 9.53 4.98 10.02
CA LEU A 202 10.21 3.94 9.26
C LEU A 202 11.48 4.46 8.59
N MET A 203 11.40 5.62 7.94
CA MET A 203 12.58 6.29 7.37
C MET A 203 13.63 6.57 8.44
N SER A 204 13.23 7.05 9.61
CA SER A 204 14.14 7.33 10.74
C SER A 204 14.79 6.06 11.26
N ALA A 205 14.04 4.98 11.48
CA ALA A 205 14.62 3.70 11.90
C ALA A 205 15.57 3.12 10.86
N ILE A 206 15.21 3.12 9.57
CA ILE A 206 16.08 2.61 8.51
C ILE A 206 17.37 3.41 8.44
N THR A 207 17.28 4.75 8.40
CA THR A 207 18.45 5.63 8.31
C THR A 207 19.37 5.51 9.53
N GLN A 208 18.82 5.31 10.73
CA GLN A 208 19.57 5.10 11.96
C GLN A 208 19.96 3.63 12.23
N ASN A 209 19.64 2.71 11.31
CA ASN A 209 19.85 1.27 11.43
C ASN A 209 19.20 0.62 12.67
N LEU A 210 18.08 1.19 13.13
CA LEU A 210 17.25 0.57 14.16
C LEU A 210 16.46 -0.58 13.53
N LYS A 211 16.54 -1.78 14.12
CA LYS A 211 15.88 -2.97 13.57
C LYS A 211 14.37 -2.89 13.75
N ILE A 212 13.63 -3.00 12.66
CA ILE A 212 12.16 -2.94 12.65
C ILE A 212 11.59 -4.36 12.70
N ASN A 213 10.52 -4.54 13.46
CA ASN A 213 9.73 -5.77 13.40
C ASN A 213 8.86 -5.79 12.14
N TRP A 214 9.46 -6.17 11.01
CA TRP A 214 8.78 -6.20 9.70
C TRP A 214 7.58 -7.14 9.67
N ALA A 215 7.67 -8.29 10.34
CA ALA A 215 6.55 -9.24 10.43
C ALA A 215 5.33 -8.61 11.11
N SER A 216 5.52 -7.94 12.25
CA SER A 216 4.46 -7.19 12.93
C SER A 216 3.87 -6.11 12.04
N LEU A 217 4.71 -5.28 11.42
CA LEU A 217 4.28 -4.15 10.60
C LEU A 217 3.49 -4.57 9.35
N ILE A 218 3.93 -5.65 8.69
CA ILE A 218 3.22 -6.23 7.54
C ILE A 218 1.89 -6.82 7.98
N SER A 219 1.88 -7.58 9.08
CA SER A 219 0.65 -8.14 9.67
C SER A 219 -0.35 -7.03 10.02
N ASP A 220 0.09 -5.96 10.67
CA ASP A 220 -0.75 -4.80 11.01
C ASP A 220 -1.29 -4.12 9.75
N THR A 221 -0.49 -4.03 8.70
CA THR A 221 -0.92 -3.47 7.41
C THR A 221 -1.98 -4.35 6.74
N ILE A 222 -1.85 -5.68 6.80
CA ILE A 222 -2.86 -6.63 6.33
C ILE A 222 -4.16 -6.46 7.12
N VAL A 223 -4.09 -6.46 8.46
CA VAL A 223 -5.27 -6.29 9.33
C VAL A 223 -5.94 -4.95 9.10
N ARG A 224 -5.16 -3.86 8.99
CA ARG A 224 -5.65 -2.51 8.75
C ARG A 224 -6.34 -2.39 7.41
N ALA A 225 -5.76 -2.95 6.35
CA ALA A 225 -6.40 -2.97 5.04
C ALA A 225 -7.80 -3.61 5.12
N LYS A 226 -7.95 -4.76 5.79
CA LYS A 226 -9.25 -5.42 5.96
C LYS A 226 -10.34 -4.47 6.50
N ARG A 227 -10.01 -3.65 7.51
CA ARG A 227 -10.97 -2.81 8.26
C ARG A 227 -11.62 -1.69 7.45
N TYR A 228 -10.95 -1.20 6.40
CA TYR A 228 -11.44 -0.08 5.60
C TYR A 228 -12.04 -0.56 4.29
N ASP A 229 -13.36 -0.45 4.12
CA ASP A 229 -14.09 -1.02 2.98
C ASP A 229 -13.56 -0.54 1.61
N ARG A 230 -13.09 0.71 1.52
CA ARG A 230 -12.53 1.29 0.27
C ARG A 230 -11.03 1.10 0.11
N ALA A 231 -10.31 0.58 1.12
CA ALA A 231 -8.87 0.45 1.02
C ALA A 231 -8.49 -0.63 0.00
N HIS A 232 -7.48 -0.33 -0.82
CA HIS A 232 -6.89 -1.33 -1.69
C HIS A 232 -6.21 -2.42 -0.86
N LEU A 233 -6.27 -3.67 -1.33
CA LEU A 233 -5.68 -4.82 -0.64
C LEU A 233 -4.18 -4.92 -0.97
N PRO A 234 -3.28 -4.77 0.03
CA PRO A 234 -1.83 -4.82 -0.19
C PRO A 234 -1.30 -6.24 -0.32
N TYR A 235 0.01 -6.35 -0.59
CA TYR A 235 0.79 -7.59 -0.61
C TYR A 235 0.19 -8.76 -1.43
N PRO A 236 -0.30 -8.53 -2.66
CA PRO A 236 -0.95 -9.58 -3.45
C PRO A 236 -0.07 -10.80 -3.68
N LEU A 237 1.23 -10.58 -3.92
CA LEU A 237 2.16 -11.65 -4.26
C LEU A 237 2.57 -12.44 -3.03
N LEU A 238 2.92 -11.76 -1.93
CA LEU A 238 3.19 -12.41 -0.64
C LEU A 238 1.99 -13.27 -0.19
N ILE A 239 0.76 -12.74 -0.26
CA ILE A 239 -0.44 -13.48 0.13
C ILE A 239 -0.66 -14.69 -0.78
N SER A 240 -0.43 -14.54 -2.09
CA SER A 240 -0.53 -15.66 -3.02
C SER A 240 0.50 -16.74 -2.72
N PHE A 241 1.74 -16.36 -2.38
CA PHE A 241 2.78 -17.31 -1.97
C PHE A 241 2.45 -17.99 -0.64
N ILE A 242 1.85 -17.28 0.31
CA ILE A 242 1.34 -17.87 1.55
C ILE A 242 0.28 -18.95 1.26
N CYS A 243 -0.68 -18.65 0.38
CA CYS A 243 -1.71 -19.60 -0.03
C CYS A 243 -1.08 -20.87 -0.64
N VAL A 244 -0.17 -20.70 -1.61
CA VAL A 244 0.53 -21.82 -2.26
C VAL A 244 1.32 -22.63 -1.24
N TYR A 245 2.10 -21.97 -0.38
CA TYR A 245 2.93 -22.61 0.63
C TYR A 245 2.11 -23.45 1.63
N LYS A 246 0.93 -22.97 2.05
CA LYS A 246 0.03 -23.71 2.94
C LYS A 246 -0.84 -24.76 2.22
N GLY A 247 -0.66 -24.95 0.91
CA GLY A 247 -1.34 -26.01 0.16
C GLY A 247 -2.73 -25.63 -0.38
N VAL A 248 -3.04 -24.34 -0.52
CA VAL A 248 -4.23 -23.91 -1.25
C VAL A 248 -4.08 -24.29 -2.73
N ASP A 249 -5.03 -25.07 -3.25
CA ASP A 249 -5.05 -25.41 -4.67
C ASP A 249 -5.28 -24.17 -5.53
N VAL A 250 -4.33 -23.87 -6.42
CA VAL A 250 -4.38 -22.74 -7.36
C VAL A 250 -4.69 -23.18 -8.80
N THR A 251 -4.98 -24.46 -9.02
CA THR A 251 -5.26 -25.01 -10.35
C THR A 251 -6.50 -24.36 -10.95
N GLY A 252 -6.36 -23.78 -12.14
CA GLY A 252 -7.46 -23.11 -12.85
C GLY A 252 -7.84 -21.73 -12.30
N GLU A 253 -7.11 -21.22 -11.31
CA GLU A 253 -7.32 -19.88 -10.75
C GLU A 253 -6.80 -18.80 -11.71
N ARG A 254 -7.51 -17.68 -11.80
CA ARG A 254 -7.05 -16.52 -12.58
C ARG A 254 -5.86 -15.88 -11.86
N PHE A 255 -4.75 -15.74 -12.57
CA PHE A 255 -3.56 -15.05 -12.06
C PHE A 255 -3.23 -13.78 -12.84
N LEU A 256 -2.46 -12.90 -12.20
CA LEU A 256 -1.80 -11.75 -12.80
C LEU A 256 -0.29 -11.91 -12.62
N SER A 257 0.48 -11.49 -13.62
CA SER A 257 1.94 -11.56 -13.62
C SER A 257 2.57 -10.23 -13.23
N VAL A 258 3.64 -10.28 -12.44
CA VAL A 258 4.53 -9.14 -12.25
C VAL A 258 5.33 -8.92 -13.54
N LEU A 259 5.15 -7.76 -14.18
CA LEU A 259 5.81 -7.41 -15.43
C LEU A 259 7.11 -6.65 -15.16
N PRO A 260 8.10 -6.69 -16.07
CA PRO A 260 9.32 -5.87 -15.95
C PRO A 260 9.04 -4.38 -15.75
N THR A 261 7.96 -3.85 -16.35
CA THR A 261 7.54 -2.44 -16.20
C THR A 261 7.02 -2.09 -14.80
N HIS A 262 6.84 -3.08 -13.91
CA HIS A 262 6.48 -2.85 -12.51
C HIS A 262 7.71 -2.65 -11.62
N GLN A 263 8.92 -2.73 -12.19
CA GLN A 263 10.15 -2.46 -11.46
C GLN A 263 10.28 -0.98 -11.13
N ILE A 264 10.71 -0.69 -9.91
CA ILE A 264 11.10 0.64 -9.47
C ILE A 264 12.59 0.79 -9.74
N GLU A 265 12.92 1.60 -10.75
CA GLU A 265 14.28 1.95 -11.17
C GLU A 265 14.31 3.43 -11.62
N GLU A 266 15.24 3.77 -12.52
CA GLU A 266 15.42 5.08 -13.14
C GLU A 266 14.13 5.71 -13.69
N SER A 267 13.19 4.92 -14.23
CA SER A 267 11.91 5.46 -14.70
C SER A 267 11.08 6.11 -13.60
N ALA A 268 11.18 5.61 -12.36
CA ALA A 268 10.52 6.23 -11.22
C ALA A 268 11.18 7.57 -10.88
N LEU A 269 12.53 7.64 -10.92
CA LEU A 269 13.28 8.89 -10.74
C LEU A 269 12.89 9.94 -11.79
N HIS A 270 12.74 9.53 -13.05
CA HIS A 270 12.28 10.41 -14.12
C HIS A 270 10.86 10.93 -13.88
N GLN A 271 9.93 10.07 -13.42
CA GLN A 271 8.58 10.49 -13.02
C GLN A 271 8.59 11.47 -11.84
N MET A 272 9.63 11.45 -11.02
CA MET A 272 9.83 12.38 -9.90
C MET A 272 10.56 13.69 -10.28
N GLY A 273 10.90 13.87 -11.56
CA GLY A 273 11.59 15.07 -12.06
C GLY A 273 13.12 15.02 -11.92
N PHE A 274 13.70 13.86 -11.62
CA PHE A 274 15.15 13.66 -11.62
C PHE A 274 15.62 13.17 -12.99
N ILE A 275 16.77 13.64 -13.43
CA ILE A 275 17.42 13.24 -14.68
C ILE A 275 18.86 12.81 -14.40
N ARG A 276 19.36 11.89 -15.21
CA ARG A 276 20.74 11.42 -15.11
C ARG A 276 21.70 12.44 -15.74
N GLN A 277 22.66 12.92 -14.96
CA GLN A 277 23.80 13.71 -15.42
C GLN A 277 25.11 12.98 -15.06
N GLY A 278 25.69 12.29 -16.04
CA GLY A 278 26.84 11.42 -15.82
C GLY A 278 26.50 10.26 -14.86
N ASN A 279 27.25 10.14 -13.78
CA ASN A 279 27.03 9.11 -12.74
C ASN A 279 26.14 9.58 -11.59
N LYS A 280 25.49 10.75 -11.71
CA LYS A 280 24.64 11.32 -10.65
C LYS A 280 23.24 11.63 -11.19
N PHE A 281 22.27 11.65 -10.28
CA PHE A 281 20.91 12.12 -10.55
C PHE A 281 20.72 13.53 -10.01
N VAL A 282 20.14 14.41 -10.81
CA VAL A 282 19.90 15.81 -10.48
C VAL A 282 18.50 16.19 -10.95
N ARG A 283 17.87 17.16 -10.30
CA ARG A 283 16.54 17.63 -10.74
C ARG A 283 16.67 18.33 -12.09
N ALA A 284 15.73 18.12 -13.00
CA ALA A 284 15.72 18.83 -14.28
C ALA A 284 15.67 20.35 -14.05
N GLU A 285 16.62 21.09 -14.64
CA GLU A 285 16.61 22.56 -14.62
C GLU A 285 15.46 23.06 -15.49
N GLY A 286 14.49 23.75 -14.87
CA GLY A 286 13.20 24.14 -15.45
C GLY A 286 12.02 23.94 -14.48
N ASP A 287 12.23 23.10 -13.46
CA ASP A 287 11.27 22.78 -12.42
C ASP A 287 11.42 23.77 -11.25
N ASN A 288 10.97 25.01 -11.48
CA ASN A 288 11.01 26.09 -10.48
C ASN A 288 10.33 25.61 -9.19
N ALA A 289 10.91 25.96 -8.05
CA ALA A 289 10.45 25.59 -6.71
C ALA A 289 9.10 26.22 -6.29
N GLN A 290 8.22 26.52 -7.24
CA GLN A 290 6.86 27.02 -7.05
C GLN A 290 5.79 25.92 -7.26
N ASP A 291 6.13 24.78 -7.88
CA ASP A 291 5.16 23.71 -8.18
C ASP A 291 5.01 22.70 -7.04
N ALA A 292 4.90 23.19 -5.80
CA ALA A 292 4.55 22.36 -4.64
C ALA A 292 3.02 22.22 -4.46
N GLU A 293 2.21 22.83 -5.35
CA GLU A 293 0.75 22.86 -5.25
C GLU A 293 -0.01 22.02 -6.29
N GLU A 294 0.64 21.33 -7.23
CA GLU A 294 -0.08 20.48 -8.20
C GLU A 294 0.29 19.00 -8.06
N SER A 295 -0.61 18.24 -7.42
CA SER A 295 -1.34 17.14 -8.07
C SER A 295 -1.96 16.19 -7.04
N ASP A 296 -3.18 16.52 -6.59
CA ASP A 296 -4.12 15.51 -6.07
C ASP A 296 -4.65 14.59 -7.19
N GLU A 297 -4.20 14.76 -8.44
CA GLU A 297 -4.56 13.95 -9.61
C GLU A 297 -3.54 12.82 -9.91
N GLU A 298 -2.41 12.77 -9.19
CA GLU A 298 -1.37 11.73 -9.36
C GLU A 298 -1.78 10.34 -8.84
N ASP A 299 -2.91 10.23 -8.12
CA ASP A 299 -3.38 8.94 -7.57
C ASP A 299 -4.05 8.03 -8.64
N GLU A 300 -4.31 8.50 -9.87
CA GLU A 300 -4.82 7.68 -11.00
C GLU A 300 -3.98 7.80 -12.31
N ALA A 301 -3.00 8.71 -12.40
CA ALA A 301 -2.25 8.99 -13.64
C ALA A 301 -0.81 8.43 -13.64
N ILE A 302 -0.65 7.10 -13.58
CA ILE A 302 0.55 6.44 -14.16
C ILE A 302 0.11 5.83 -15.50
N PRO A 303 0.49 6.42 -16.65
CA PRO A 303 0.09 5.91 -17.96
C PRO A 303 0.62 4.50 -18.19
N MET A 304 -0.31 3.58 -18.51
CA MET A 304 0.01 2.29 -19.11
C MET A 304 0.53 2.47 -20.53
N PRO A 305 1.56 1.73 -20.99
CA PRO A 305 1.81 1.59 -22.42
C PRO A 305 0.69 0.75 -23.04
N HIS A 306 -0.16 1.37 -23.88
CA HIS A 306 -1.14 0.65 -24.69
C HIS A 306 -0.53 0.12 -25.99
N PRO A 307 -1.01 -1.03 -26.51
CA PRO A 307 -0.55 -1.58 -27.77
C PRO A 307 -1.16 -0.80 -28.96
N THR A 308 -0.28 -0.39 -29.86
CA THR A 308 -0.46 0.10 -31.24
C THR A 308 -1.89 0.14 -31.86
N ASN A 309 -2.30 1.37 -32.18
CA ASN A 309 -3.14 1.90 -33.29
C ASN A 309 -4.56 1.37 -33.56
N VAL A 310 -5.56 2.27 -33.53
CA VAL A 310 -6.35 2.72 -34.71
C VAL A 310 -6.82 4.17 -34.48
N ALA A 311 -6.65 5.04 -35.48
CA ALA A 311 -7.06 6.45 -35.47
C ALA A 311 -8.57 6.63 -35.75
N GLY A 312 -9.19 7.62 -35.09
CA GLY A 312 -10.56 8.13 -35.32
C GLY A 312 -10.68 9.58 -34.80
N PRO A 313 -11.57 10.42 -35.35
CA PRO A 313 -11.30 11.84 -35.58
C PRO A 313 -11.49 12.74 -34.34
N SER A 314 -10.63 13.76 -34.27
CA SER A 314 -10.58 14.80 -33.25
C SER A 314 -11.77 15.77 -33.32
N HIS A 315 -12.45 16.00 -32.20
CA HIS A 315 -13.34 17.14 -32.01
C HIS A 315 -12.57 18.34 -31.38
N PRO A 316 -12.91 19.60 -31.72
CA PRO A 316 -12.19 20.78 -31.26
C PRO A 316 -12.50 21.15 -29.79
N PRO A 317 -11.68 22.00 -29.13
CA PRO A 317 -11.75 22.28 -27.70
C PRO A 317 -12.97 23.14 -27.34
N GLN A 318 -13.68 22.77 -26.27
CA GLN A 318 -14.73 23.60 -25.66
C GLN A 318 -14.11 24.58 -24.65
N GLU A 319 -14.50 25.85 -24.72
CA GLU A 319 -14.14 26.89 -23.75
C GLU A 319 -14.84 26.63 -22.41
N TYR A 320 -14.08 26.57 -21.32
CA TYR A 320 -14.62 26.43 -19.96
C TYR A 320 -15.12 27.79 -19.43
N SER A 321 -16.43 27.90 -19.18
CA SER A 321 -17.05 29.08 -18.55
C SER A 321 -16.79 29.11 -17.03
N LEU A 322 -16.60 30.32 -16.48
CA LEU A 322 -16.40 30.58 -15.03
C LEU A 322 -17.52 29.98 -14.15
N GLU A 323 -18.73 29.82 -14.68
CA GLU A 323 -19.87 29.20 -13.99
C GLU A 323 -19.67 27.70 -13.75
N SER A 324 -18.95 27.01 -14.65
CA SER A 324 -18.60 25.59 -14.48
C SER A 324 -17.58 25.40 -13.36
N ILE A 325 -16.63 26.33 -13.24
CA ILE A 325 -15.58 26.30 -12.22
C ILE A 325 -16.21 26.56 -10.84
N SER A 326 -17.13 27.52 -10.72
CA SER A 326 -17.84 27.80 -9.47
C SER A 326 -18.63 26.60 -8.95
N ARG A 327 -19.36 25.89 -9.83
CA ARG A 327 -20.11 24.68 -9.45
C ARG A 327 -19.20 23.54 -9.00
N GLN A 328 -18.01 23.43 -9.58
CA GLN A 328 -17.03 22.41 -9.21
C GLN A 328 -16.44 22.69 -7.82
N ILE A 329 -16.15 23.96 -7.51
CA ILE A 329 -15.68 24.38 -6.18
C ILE A 329 -16.75 24.11 -5.12
N GLU A 330 -18.02 24.42 -5.40
CA GLU A 330 -19.14 24.14 -4.48
C GLU A 330 -19.33 22.64 -4.24
N ALA A 331 -19.20 21.81 -5.29
CA ALA A 331 -19.27 20.35 -5.17
C ALA A 331 -18.10 19.78 -4.35
N MET A 332 -16.89 20.32 -4.51
CA MET A 332 -15.71 19.93 -3.73
C MET A 332 -15.85 20.34 -2.26
N ALA A 333 -16.33 21.56 -1.99
CA ALA A 333 -16.60 22.03 -0.65
C ALA A 333 -17.67 21.18 0.05
N PHE A 334 -18.75 20.82 -0.67
CA PHE A 334 -19.79 19.94 -0.15
C PHE A 334 -19.25 18.54 0.19
N MET A 335 -18.44 17.94 -0.69
CA MET A 335 -17.81 16.64 -0.40
C MET A 335 -16.86 16.71 0.80
N GLN A 336 -16.10 17.80 0.93
CA GLN A 336 -15.20 18.01 2.07
C GLN A 336 -15.97 18.17 3.38
N GLN A 337 -17.11 18.87 3.34
CA GLN A 337 -18.03 19.04 4.46
C GLN A 337 -18.64 17.69 4.89
N THR A 338 -19.17 16.90 3.94
CA THR A 338 -19.72 15.57 4.23
C THR A 338 -18.67 14.64 4.85
N ARG A 339 -17.43 14.70 4.36
CA ARG A 339 -16.31 13.92 4.93
C ARG A 339 -15.98 14.34 6.37
N MET A 340 -16.12 15.62 6.69
CA MET A 340 -15.89 16.15 8.04
C MET A 340 -17.03 15.75 8.98
N ASP A 341 -18.27 15.76 8.51
CA ASP A 341 -19.44 15.32 9.26
C ASP A 341 -19.41 13.82 9.56
N ASP A 342 -19.02 12.99 8.59
CA ASP A 342 -18.80 11.54 8.80
C ASP A 342 -17.69 11.27 9.82
N MET A 343 -16.61 12.07 9.79
CA MET A 343 -15.51 11.98 10.76
C MET A 343 -15.97 12.38 12.16
N MET A 344 -16.77 13.44 12.28
CA MET A 344 -17.36 13.87 13.56
C MET A 344 -18.32 12.81 14.10
N ALA A 345 -19.19 12.24 13.27
CA ALA A 345 -20.10 11.16 13.68
C ALA A 345 -19.34 9.90 14.13
N TYR A 346 -18.20 9.59 13.48
CA TYR A 346 -17.31 8.51 13.91
C TYR A 346 -16.66 8.79 15.28
N HIS A 347 -16.18 10.01 15.50
CA HIS A 347 -15.61 10.39 16.79
C HIS A 347 -16.67 10.30 17.89
N THR A 348 -17.88 10.80 17.67
CA THR A 348 -18.99 10.72 18.64
C THR A 348 -19.29 9.28 19.01
N ARG A 349 -19.45 8.38 18.03
CA ARG A 349 -19.70 6.95 18.31
C ARG A 349 -18.58 6.30 19.10
N ARG A 350 -17.33 6.60 18.78
CA ARG A 350 -16.18 6.06 19.51
C ARG A 350 -16.10 6.61 20.94
N TYR A 351 -16.43 7.88 21.14
CA TYR A 351 -16.54 8.46 22.48
C TYR A 351 -17.64 7.79 23.29
N ASP A 352 -18.80 7.51 22.69
CA ASP A 352 -19.91 6.81 23.35
C ASP A 352 -19.56 5.36 23.70
N GLU A 353 -18.88 4.64 22.80
CA GLU A 353 -18.36 3.28 23.06
C GLU A 353 -17.35 3.26 24.20
N ILE A 354 -16.39 4.21 24.22
CA ILE A 354 -15.43 4.36 25.31
C ILE A 354 -16.13 4.65 26.63
N ASN A 355 -17.10 5.56 26.65
CA ASN A 355 -17.88 5.89 27.85
C ASN A 355 -18.68 4.68 28.36
N THR A 356 -19.18 3.85 27.46
CA THR A 356 -19.89 2.61 27.82
C THR A 356 -18.93 1.61 28.45
N HIS A 357 -17.75 1.39 27.85
CA HIS A 357 -16.73 0.51 28.42
C HIS A 357 -16.20 1.01 29.77
N LEU A 358 -16.06 2.32 29.96
CA LEU A 358 -15.68 2.90 31.26
C LEU A 358 -16.72 2.59 32.33
N LYS A 359 -18.02 2.77 32.04
CA LYS A 359 -19.10 2.39 32.96
C LYS A 359 -19.10 0.90 33.30
N GLU A 360 -18.88 0.03 32.33
CA GLU A 360 -18.77 -1.41 32.57
C GLU A 360 -17.58 -1.79 33.47
N ILE A 361 -16.48 -1.04 33.38
CA ILE A 361 -15.31 -1.21 34.25
C ILE A 361 -15.64 -0.72 35.66
N ASP A 362 -16.25 0.46 35.79
CA ASP A 362 -16.65 1.01 37.08
C ASP A 362 -17.64 0.08 37.81
N ASP A 363 -18.63 -0.47 37.09
CA ASP A 363 -19.59 -1.44 37.64
C ASP A 363 -18.93 -2.74 38.10
N LYS A 364 -17.86 -3.18 37.43
CA LYS A 364 -17.08 -4.36 37.83
C LYS A 364 -16.20 -4.06 39.05
N LEU A 365 -15.62 -2.87 39.12
CA LEU A 365 -14.84 -2.42 40.28
C LEU A 365 -15.73 -2.25 41.51
N ALA A 366 -16.93 -1.69 41.37
CA ALA A 366 -17.89 -1.56 42.47
C ALA A 366 -18.31 -2.91 43.06
N LYS A 367 -18.38 -3.97 42.24
CA LYS A 367 -18.69 -5.34 42.69
C LYS A 367 -17.52 -6.05 43.38
N LEU A 368 -16.29 -5.56 43.18
CA LEU A 368 -15.08 -6.07 43.85
C LEU A 368 -14.81 -5.33 45.16
N TYR A 369 -15.49 -4.22 45.42
CA TYR A 369 -15.42 -3.49 46.68
C TYR A 369 -16.39 -4.11 47.70
N VAL A 370 -15.87 -4.96 48.59
CA VAL A 370 -16.55 -5.35 49.82
C VAL A 370 -16.21 -4.29 50.86
N PRO A 371 -17.18 -3.55 51.43
CA PRO A 371 -16.88 -2.68 52.56
C PRO A 371 -16.38 -3.55 53.71
N ASP A 372 -15.20 -3.24 54.26
CA ASP A 372 -14.80 -3.77 55.56
C ASP A 372 -15.81 -3.28 56.59
N SER A 373 -16.78 -4.13 56.90
CA SER A 373 -17.59 -4.03 58.11
C SER A 373 -16.88 -4.82 59.21
N ASP A 374 -16.67 -4.10 60.30
CA ASP A 374 -16.42 -4.59 61.66
C ASP A 374 -14.93 -4.73 62.05
N ASP A 375 -14.37 -3.61 62.54
CA ASP A 375 -13.71 -3.64 63.84
C ASP A 375 -14.57 -2.82 64.81
N GLU A 376 -15.37 -3.54 65.59
CA GLU A 376 -16.02 -3.04 66.81
C GLU A 376 -14.94 -2.57 67.82
N SER A 377 -15.21 -1.44 68.47
CA SER A 377 -14.78 -1.17 69.84
C SER A 377 -15.92 -0.52 70.60
#